data_AF-A0A3Q7PJG4-F1
#
_entry.id   AF-A0A3Q7PJG4-F1
#
_cell.length_a   1.000
_cell.length_b   1.000
_cell.length_c   1.000
_cell.angle_alpha   90.00
_cell.angle_beta   90.00
_cell.angle_gamma   90.00
#
_symmetry.space_group_name_H-M   'P 1'
#
loop_
_entity.id
_entity.type
_entity.pdbx_description
1 polymer ?
#
loop_
_entity_poly.entity_id
_entity_poly.type
_entity_poly.pdbx_seq_one_letter_code
_entity_poly.pdbx_strand_id
1 'polypeptide(L)'
;MMDSKDLEAEIHPLKNEDKKLQENLGNQAKTEDSLKGSPWQPHLSRCRTVAFFLSLFVCLFVVFVVSFIIPCPDRPASQGVWRIDYNAAVTYDFLATEDINRDRIQDVLFLYKNTNGSNNFNLSCTDEGFSSPCTFVAAVSGANGSVLWERPAAQDGALVQCPVPQLQGGRSTSACVLVGRPGSFVAVDLFTGETLWSHPSSFGRNASILSSLLQLPDVDADGAPDLLVLTQEEKEVGGYLYSGSTGQQIGRRGSLGVGGTTGSLLHVSPAGAHYILFPCAASSLCGCSVKGLHEKVTGNGSPLRSDPHWEGVLNATTPRLLWHSPGAIRYLMNVPGKAGEDLLLVSSEACVLVDGQDLAPRWTFSAAQVLRKPILGHYRPDTLAVVIENGTGIDRQILFLDLSTGAVLWKQALPGLSGDPQSASLPTADHRSAFFFWGLHELMGTNQTVWAGHGLRGHTRARARDQRPALGPASRQLGANWVTGCAHINGSHETVGGMRYPGPHSRLGLRSASGQRMGIWGKEPRDAQHTLYVFHPSLPGVLLELANFSANIVAFQAVLFEPSRHAACVLLMGPASPDAPGMVSVAKHKVRDLVPSSRVVRLAEGGPDSDQAVRDRFSRLRYRSEA
;
A
#
# COMPACT_ATOMS: atom_id res chain seq x y z
N MET A 1 -36.43 26.52 -9.61
CA MET A 1 -36.68 27.94 -9.25
C MET A 1 -35.63 28.31 -8.22
N MET A 2 -34.67 29.20 -8.44
CA MET A 2 -34.36 30.12 -9.55
C MET A 2 -32.86 30.03 -9.85
N ASP A 3 -32.52 30.33 -11.11
CA ASP A 3 -31.17 30.48 -11.68
C ASP A 3 -30.26 31.46 -10.93
N SER A 4 -28.96 31.19 -10.95
CA SER A 4 -27.90 32.19 -10.77
C SER A 4 -26.76 31.86 -11.74
N LYS A 5 -26.82 32.54 -12.89
CA LYS A 5 -25.82 32.58 -13.97
C LYS A 5 -24.55 33.31 -13.58
N ASP A 6 -23.44 32.78 -14.08
CA ASP A 6 -22.35 33.43 -14.83
C ASP A 6 -22.02 34.90 -14.55
N LEU A 7 -20.76 35.15 -14.19
CA LEU A 7 -20.09 36.43 -14.45
C LEU A 7 -18.78 36.19 -15.22
N GLU A 8 -18.91 36.18 -16.53
CA GLU A 8 -17.82 36.44 -17.48
C GLU A 8 -17.74 37.96 -17.66
N ALA A 9 -16.62 38.57 -17.29
CA ALA A 9 -16.41 40.01 -17.43
C ALA A 9 -15.77 40.30 -18.80
N GLU A 10 -16.61 40.54 -19.80
CA GLU A 10 -16.22 41.09 -21.09
C GLU A 10 -16.19 42.63 -21.00
N ILE A 11 -15.10 43.21 -21.49
CA ILE A 11 -14.71 44.62 -21.32
C ILE A 11 -15.32 45.44 -22.46
N HIS A 12 -16.14 46.44 -22.14
CA HIS A 12 -16.42 47.57 -23.04
C HIS A 12 -16.30 48.93 -22.31
N PRO A 13 -15.69 49.95 -22.95
CA PRO A 13 -15.35 51.21 -22.29
C PRO A 13 -16.51 52.22 -22.33
N LEU A 14 -16.79 52.83 -21.17
CA LEU A 14 -17.83 53.83 -20.99
C LEU A 14 -17.39 55.22 -21.48
N LYS A 15 -18.16 55.70 -22.46
CA LYS A 15 -18.41 57.10 -22.81
C LYS A 15 -18.90 57.86 -21.57
N ASN A 16 -18.28 58.99 -21.23
CA ASN A 16 -18.79 59.87 -20.17
C ASN A 16 -19.23 61.21 -20.77
N GLU A 17 -20.49 61.56 -20.48
CA GLU A 17 -21.16 62.81 -20.81
C GLU A 17 -20.95 63.80 -19.64
N ASP A 18 -20.62 65.04 -19.96
CA ASP A 18 -20.54 66.14 -19.00
C ASP A 18 -21.94 66.60 -18.56
N LYS A 19 -22.13 66.78 -17.25
CA LYS A 19 -23.10 67.74 -16.72
C LYS A 19 -22.77 68.14 -15.28
N LYS A 20 -22.52 69.44 -15.05
CA LYS A 20 -22.57 70.04 -13.71
C LYS A 20 -23.40 71.32 -13.71
N LEU A 21 -24.31 71.40 -12.74
CA LEU A 21 -25.27 72.47 -12.48
C LEU A 21 -24.61 73.75 -11.90
N GLN A 22 -24.93 74.88 -12.53
CA GLN A 22 -25.51 76.15 -12.04
C GLN A 22 -25.25 76.69 -10.61
N GLU A 23 -24.79 77.96 -10.52
CA GLU A 23 -25.31 79.10 -9.68
C GLU A 23 -24.40 80.36 -9.90
N ASN A 24 -24.79 81.35 -10.75
CA ASN A 24 -25.41 82.68 -10.48
C ASN A 24 -24.57 83.64 -9.57
N LEU A 25 -24.32 84.94 -9.83
CA LEU A 25 -24.79 85.94 -10.80
C LEU A 25 -23.81 87.16 -10.75
N GLY A 26 -23.53 87.88 -11.85
CA GLY A 26 -22.88 89.21 -11.76
C GLY A 26 -22.20 89.81 -13.01
N ASN A 27 -23.01 90.32 -13.94
CA ASN A 27 -22.81 91.49 -14.83
C ASN A 27 -21.75 91.59 -15.96
N GLN A 28 -22.33 91.94 -17.13
CA GLN A 28 -21.93 92.90 -18.18
C GLN A 28 -20.78 92.61 -19.16
N ALA A 29 -21.19 92.13 -20.34
CA ALA A 29 -21.15 92.78 -21.66
C ALA A 29 -19.84 93.36 -22.24
N LYS A 30 -19.55 92.90 -23.49
CA LYS A 30 -18.72 93.44 -24.61
C LYS A 30 -17.66 92.40 -25.04
N THR A 31 -17.48 91.97 -26.29
CA THR A 31 -17.95 92.34 -27.64
C THR A 31 -17.69 91.12 -28.56
N GLU A 32 -18.41 91.04 -29.69
CA GLU A 32 -18.11 90.30 -30.94
C GLU A 32 -16.58 90.29 -31.28
N ASP A 33 -15.98 89.35 -32.03
CA ASP A 33 -16.45 88.77 -33.29
C ASP A 33 -15.49 87.66 -33.81
N SER A 34 -16.03 86.79 -34.68
CA SER A 34 -15.36 86.14 -35.83
C SER A 34 -14.26 85.03 -35.69
N LEU A 35 -14.71 83.78 -35.91
CA LEU A 35 -14.20 82.74 -36.83
C LEU A 35 -12.76 82.80 -37.38
N LYS A 36 -11.93 81.78 -37.07
CA LYS A 36 -11.35 80.78 -38.02
C LYS A 36 -10.37 79.82 -37.34
N GLY A 37 -10.49 78.53 -37.66
CA GLY A 37 -9.90 77.42 -36.90
C GLY A 37 -8.46 77.00 -37.25
N SER A 38 -7.94 76.13 -36.38
CA SER A 38 -6.88 75.14 -36.60
C SER A 38 -6.88 74.15 -35.40
N PRO A 39 -6.69 72.84 -35.60
CA PRO A 39 -7.07 71.81 -34.62
C PRO A 39 -6.04 71.67 -33.50
N TRP A 40 -6.46 71.86 -32.25
CA TRP A 40 -5.64 71.58 -31.07
C TRP A 40 -5.84 70.12 -30.65
N GLN A 41 -4.76 69.35 -30.73
CA GLN A 41 -4.66 68.00 -30.17
C GLN A 41 -4.93 68.02 -28.66
N PRO A 42 -5.66 67.04 -28.08
CA PRO A 42 -5.78 66.94 -26.64
C PRO A 42 -4.45 66.38 -26.09
N HIS A 43 -3.61 67.28 -25.61
CA HIS A 43 -2.44 66.94 -24.80
C HIS A 43 -2.93 66.30 -23.49
N LEU A 44 -3.08 64.98 -23.45
CA LEU A 44 -3.00 64.24 -22.19
C LEU A 44 -1.65 64.63 -21.57
N SER A 45 -1.70 65.20 -20.36
CA SER A 45 -0.52 65.71 -19.65
C SER A 45 0.62 64.69 -19.74
N ARG A 46 1.77 65.12 -20.28
CA ARG A 46 2.95 64.26 -20.48
C ARG A 46 3.31 63.47 -19.22
N CYS A 47 3.01 64.01 -18.04
CA CYS A 47 3.20 63.33 -16.75
C CYS A 47 2.37 62.05 -16.61
N ARG A 48 1.12 62.00 -17.09
CA ARG A 48 0.28 60.79 -17.03
C ARG A 48 0.79 59.71 -17.98
N THR A 49 1.22 60.10 -19.17
CA THR A 49 1.83 59.19 -20.15
C THR A 49 3.15 58.62 -19.62
N VAL A 50 4.01 59.46 -19.03
CA VAL A 50 5.27 59.02 -18.41
C VAL A 50 5.01 58.07 -17.23
N ALA A 51 4.04 58.37 -16.36
CA ALA A 51 3.70 57.50 -15.24
C ALA A 51 3.20 56.12 -15.71
N PHE A 52 2.38 56.08 -16.76
CA PHE A 52 1.90 54.82 -17.34
C PHE A 52 3.06 53.97 -17.90
N PHE A 53 3.95 54.56 -18.71
CA PHE A 53 5.09 53.84 -19.26
C PHE A 53 6.08 53.39 -18.18
N LEU A 54 6.27 54.19 -17.13
CA LEU A 54 7.13 53.83 -16.01
C LEU A 54 6.54 52.67 -15.20
N SER A 55 5.22 52.66 -14.97
CA SER A 55 4.54 51.51 -14.35
C SER A 55 4.65 50.25 -15.20
N LEU A 56 4.50 50.37 -16.52
CA LEU A 56 4.60 49.23 -17.44
C LEU A 56 6.04 48.70 -17.50
N PHE A 57 7.02 49.60 -17.53
CA PHE A 57 8.44 49.26 -17.47
C PHE A 57 8.79 48.54 -16.16
N VAL A 58 8.32 49.03 -15.01
CA VAL A 58 8.52 48.37 -13.72
C VAL A 58 7.87 46.98 -13.70
N CYS A 59 6.66 46.82 -14.24
CA CYS A 59 6.00 45.52 -14.34
C CYS A 59 6.80 44.54 -15.21
N LEU A 60 7.20 44.96 -16.41
CA LEU A 60 8.02 44.14 -17.32
C LEU A 60 9.39 43.84 -16.72
N PHE A 61 10.00 44.80 -16.03
CA PHE A 61 11.26 44.60 -15.34
C PHE A 61 11.12 43.58 -14.22
N VAL A 62 10.06 43.62 -13.41
CA VAL A 62 9.80 42.59 -12.39
C VAL A 62 9.62 41.21 -13.01
N VAL A 63 8.84 41.08 -14.09
CA VAL A 63 8.70 39.81 -14.81
C VAL A 63 10.06 39.34 -15.35
N PHE A 64 10.86 40.24 -15.92
CA PHE A 64 12.20 39.94 -16.41
C PHE A 64 13.14 39.49 -15.30
N VAL A 65 13.15 40.17 -14.15
CA VAL A 65 13.95 39.79 -12.98
C VAL A 65 13.55 38.39 -12.50
N VAL A 66 12.25 38.10 -12.38
CA VAL A 66 11.76 36.79 -11.94
C VAL A 66 12.04 35.69 -12.96
N SER A 67 12.07 36.01 -14.26
CA SER A 67 12.28 35.03 -15.33
C SER A 67 13.75 34.77 -15.65
N PHE A 68 14.63 35.77 -15.48
CA PHE A 68 16.01 35.74 -15.96
C PHE A 68 17.07 36.05 -14.90
N ILE A 69 16.75 36.82 -13.85
CA ILE A 69 17.74 37.20 -12.81
C ILE A 69 17.63 36.32 -11.57
N ILE A 70 16.44 35.84 -11.21
CA ILE A 70 16.28 34.76 -10.24
C ILE A 70 16.49 33.48 -11.03
N PRO A 71 17.69 32.85 -11.00
CA PRO A 71 17.82 31.53 -11.57
C PRO A 71 16.77 30.65 -10.89
N CYS A 72 15.95 29.96 -11.69
CA CYS A 72 15.37 28.73 -11.19
C CYS A 72 16.54 27.95 -10.58
N PRO A 73 16.51 27.59 -9.28
CA PRO A 73 17.60 26.81 -8.71
C PRO A 73 17.83 25.63 -9.65
N ASP A 74 19.09 25.35 -10.00
CA ASP A 74 19.45 24.21 -10.84
C ASP A 74 18.88 22.96 -10.18
N ARG A 75 17.65 22.60 -10.57
CA ARG A 75 16.99 21.42 -10.05
C ARG A 75 17.65 20.26 -10.77
N PRO A 76 18.27 19.31 -10.06
CA PRO A 76 18.78 18.12 -10.70
C PRO A 76 17.63 17.51 -11.50
N ALA A 77 17.83 17.36 -12.82
CA ALA A 77 16.81 16.75 -13.66
C ALA A 77 16.59 15.32 -13.15
N SER A 78 15.44 15.07 -12.52
CA SER A 78 15.07 13.73 -12.07
C SER A 78 15.06 12.81 -13.28
N GLN A 79 16.01 11.87 -13.31
CA GLN A 79 16.10 10.85 -14.33
C GLN A 79 14.80 10.01 -14.28
N GLY A 80 14.23 9.80 -15.47
CA GLY A 80 13.00 9.03 -15.61
C GLY A 80 13.19 7.55 -15.29
N VAL A 81 14.39 7.02 -15.57
CA VAL A 81 14.75 5.63 -15.32
C VAL A 81 16.17 5.56 -14.76
N TRP A 82 16.35 4.81 -13.68
CA TRP A 82 17.66 4.43 -13.16
C TRP A 82 17.59 3.05 -12.50
N ARG A 83 18.74 2.38 -12.39
CA ARG A 83 18.89 1.06 -11.76
C ARG A 83 20.23 0.97 -11.03
N ILE A 84 20.21 0.39 -9.84
CA ILE A 84 21.39 0.09 -9.03
C ILE A 84 21.41 -1.40 -8.79
N ASP A 85 22.56 -2.03 -8.94
CA ASP A 85 22.75 -3.47 -8.77
C ASP A 85 23.78 -3.75 -7.66
N TYR A 86 23.41 -4.64 -6.75
CA TYR A 86 24.25 -5.16 -5.67
C TYR A 86 24.54 -6.64 -5.95
N ASN A 87 25.82 -6.97 -6.12
CA ASN A 87 26.26 -8.32 -6.40
C ASN A 87 26.45 -9.13 -5.11
N ALA A 88 26.18 -10.44 -5.19
CA ALA A 88 26.31 -11.37 -4.06
C ALA A 88 25.55 -10.91 -2.80
N ALA A 89 24.37 -10.32 -3.01
CA ALA A 89 23.53 -9.76 -1.97
C ALA A 89 22.19 -10.50 -1.84
N VAL A 90 21.52 -10.26 -0.72
CA VAL A 90 20.15 -10.71 -0.42
C VAL A 90 19.32 -9.47 -0.11
N THR A 91 18.03 -9.46 -0.43
CA THR A 91 17.14 -8.34 -0.12
C THR A 91 15.99 -8.78 0.76
N TYR A 92 15.43 -7.84 1.52
CA TYR A 92 14.25 -8.07 2.36
C TYR A 92 13.04 -7.29 1.83
N ASP A 93 11.84 -7.69 2.25
CA ASP A 93 10.59 -7.01 1.91
C ASP A 93 10.43 -5.72 2.75
N PHE A 94 11.26 -4.73 2.42
CA PHE A 94 11.19 -3.37 2.95
C PHE A 94 11.58 -2.39 1.86
N LEU A 95 10.66 -1.47 1.58
CA LEU A 95 10.84 -0.36 0.65
C LEU A 95 10.11 0.84 1.26
N ALA A 96 10.78 1.99 1.32
CA ALA A 96 10.18 3.23 1.79
C ALA A 96 10.67 4.39 0.94
N THR A 97 9.94 5.51 0.96
CA THR A 97 10.31 6.71 0.22
C THR A 97 10.16 7.96 1.07
N GLU A 98 11.21 8.76 1.14
CA GLU A 98 11.26 10.04 1.87
C GLU A 98 12.24 10.99 1.19
N ASP A 99 12.07 12.30 1.31
CA ASP A 99 13.01 13.31 0.78
C ASP A 99 14.22 13.46 1.74
N ILE A 100 15.27 12.67 1.50
CA ILE A 100 16.43 12.51 2.40
C ILE A 100 17.43 13.64 2.20
N ASN A 101 17.75 13.99 0.96
CA ASN A 101 18.71 15.05 0.68
C ASN A 101 18.07 16.46 0.67
N ARG A 102 16.76 16.57 0.89
CA ARG A 102 15.95 17.81 0.91
C ARG A 102 15.94 18.54 -0.42
N ASP A 103 16.02 17.80 -1.53
CA ASP A 103 15.92 18.36 -2.89
C ASP A 103 14.46 18.43 -3.41
N ARG A 104 13.48 18.03 -2.58
CA ARG A 104 12.03 17.93 -2.87
C ARG A 104 11.66 16.79 -3.82
N ILE A 105 12.60 15.89 -4.08
CA ILE A 105 12.37 14.64 -4.77
C ILE A 105 12.40 13.55 -3.70
N GLN A 106 11.39 12.69 -3.69
CA GLN A 106 11.40 11.53 -2.79
C GLN A 106 12.59 10.63 -3.14
N ASP A 107 13.35 10.19 -2.15
CA ASP A 107 14.43 9.22 -2.24
C ASP A 107 13.95 7.84 -1.80
N VAL A 108 14.74 6.79 -2.05
CA VAL A 108 14.34 5.41 -1.79
C VAL A 108 15.19 4.81 -0.68
N LEU A 109 14.54 4.20 0.32
CA LEU A 109 15.18 3.38 1.35
C LEU A 109 14.82 1.90 1.17
N PHE A 110 15.81 1.03 1.35
CA PHE A 110 15.62 -0.42 1.29
C PHE A 110 16.66 -1.15 2.15
N LEU A 111 16.43 -2.45 2.36
CA LEU A 111 17.35 -3.32 3.09
C LEU A 111 17.97 -4.36 2.17
N TYR A 112 19.26 -4.57 2.34
CA TYR A 112 19.97 -5.67 1.71
C TYR A 112 21.01 -6.25 2.66
N LYS A 113 21.36 -7.52 2.49
CA LYS A 113 22.42 -8.19 3.24
C LYS A 113 23.56 -8.50 2.30
N ASN A 114 24.77 -8.16 2.73
CA ASN A 114 25.99 -8.36 1.95
C ASN A 114 27.20 -8.60 2.87
N THR A 115 28.29 -9.10 2.30
CA THR A 115 29.57 -9.26 3.00
C THR A 115 30.30 -7.93 3.19
N ASN A 116 30.25 -7.06 2.17
CA ASN A 116 30.79 -5.71 2.19
C ASN A 116 29.70 -4.71 1.73
N GLY A 117 29.68 -3.51 2.31
CA GLY A 117 28.88 -2.39 1.79
C GLY A 117 29.33 -1.99 0.39
N SER A 118 28.62 -1.06 -0.28
CA SER A 118 29.15 -0.52 -1.54
C SER A 118 30.52 0.12 -1.31
N ASN A 119 31.42 0.06 -2.29
CA ASN A 119 32.79 0.58 -2.18
C ASN A 119 32.89 2.08 -1.82
N ASN A 120 31.77 2.81 -1.80
CA ASN A 120 31.72 4.26 -1.59
C ASN A 120 31.68 4.67 -0.12
N PHE A 121 31.10 3.84 0.76
CA PHE A 121 31.05 4.09 2.20
C PHE A 121 31.87 2.99 2.86
N ASN A 122 33.09 3.31 3.28
CA ASN A 122 34.08 2.37 3.82
C ASN A 122 33.68 1.84 5.22
N LEU A 123 32.45 1.35 5.37
CA LEU A 123 31.83 0.84 6.57
C LEU A 123 31.64 -0.67 6.42
N SER A 124 32.26 -1.42 7.33
CA SER A 124 32.16 -2.86 7.39
C SER A 124 31.19 -3.30 8.49
N CYS A 125 30.65 -4.53 8.35
CA CYS A 125 29.86 -5.14 9.41
C CYS A 125 30.59 -5.15 10.76
N THR A 126 31.90 -5.36 10.74
CA THR A 126 32.75 -5.44 11.93
C THR A 126 32.93 -4.09 12.64
N ASP A 127 32.83 -2.97 11.93
CA ASP A 127 32.95 -1.64 12.53
C ASP A 127 31.77 -1.33 13.47
N GLU A 128 30.59 -1.88 13.14
CA GLU A 128 29.37 -1.78 13.95
C GLU A 128 29.16 -3.02 14.87
N GLY A 129 30.16 -3.91 14.96
CA GLY A 129 30.13 -5.08 15.85
C GLY A 129 29.35 -6.30 15.34
N PHE A 130 29.00 -6.34 14.06
CA PHE A 130 28.34 -7.49 13.43
C PHE A 130 29.33 -8.45 12.75
N SER A 131 28.95 -9.72 12.65
CA SER A 131 29.69 -10.68 11.82
C SER A 131 29.27 -10.53 10.36
N SER A 132 30.24 -10.59 9.43
CA SER A 132 29.97 -10.54 7.99
C SER A 132 29.51 -11.92 7.49
N PRO A 133 28.44 -12.02 6.67
CA PRO A 133 27.62 -10.92 6.13
C PRO A 133 26.56 -10.38 7.11
N CYS A 134 26.25 -9.09 6.98
CA CYS A 134 25.25 -8.39 7.80
C CYS A 134 24.25 -7.61 6.93
N THR A 135 23.13 -7.20 7.53
CA THR A 135 22.09 -6.37 6.90
C THR A 135 22.49 -4.89 6.93
N PHE A 136 22.44 -4.27 5.77
CA PHE A 136 22.61 -2.85 5.54
C PHE A 136 21.27 -2.18 5.27
N VAL A 137 21.17 -0.92 5.71
CA VAL A 137 20.15 0.03 5.25
C VAL A 137 20.83 0.94 4.23
N ALA A 138 20.21 1.09 3.07
CA ALA A 138 20.65 2.02 2.04
C ALA A 138 19.59 3.08 1.79
N ALA A 139 20.05 4.31 1.62
CA ALA A 139 19.31 5.41 1.05
C ALA A 139 19.89 5.76 -0.32
N VAL A 140 19.05 5.82 -1.35
CA VAL A 140 19.46 6.14 -2.72
C VAL A 140 18.61 7.26 -3.28
N SER A 141 19.24 8.19 -3.99
CA SER A 141 18.55 9.36 -4.49
C SER A 141 17.50 8.98 -5.52
N GLY A 142 16.29 9.49 -5.34
CA GLY A 142 15.20 9.32 -6.30
C GLY A 142 15.47 10.01 -7.63
N ALA A 143 16.34 11.02 -7.65
CA ALA A 143 16.68 11.78 -8.85
C ALA A 143 17.50 10.95 -9.84
N ASN A 144 18.49 10.17 -9.39
CA ASN A 144 19.47 9.55 -10.27
C ASN A 144 19.97 8.16 -9.80
N GLY A 145 19.48 7.66 -8.67
CA GLY A 145 19.95 6.40 -8.08
C GLY A 145 21.34 6.49 -7.44
N SER A 146 21.90 7.68 -7.18
CA SER A 146 23.15 7.78 -6.43
C SER A 146 22.92 7.39 -4.97
N VAL A 147 23.79 6.56 -4.40
CA VAL A 147 23.74 6.21 -2.98
C VAL A 147 24.01 7.45 -2.14
N LEU A 148 23.06 7.82 -1.28
CA LEU A 148 23.15 8.95 -0.35
C LEU A 148 23.92 8.56 0.92
N TRP A 149 23.58 7.39 1.49
CA TRP A 149 24.28 6.78 2.61
C TRP A 149 23.94 5.29 2.69
N GLU A 150 24.85 4.52 3.30
CA GLU A 150 24.67 3.11 3.64
C GLU A 150 25.19 2.85 5.06
N ARG A 151 24.48 2.03 5.83
CA ARG A 151 24.86 1.72 7.22
C ARG A 151 24.58 0.25 7.57
N PRO A 152 25.55 -0.50 8.15
CA PRO A 152 25.25 -1.78 8.78
C PRO A 152 24.30 -1.57 9.95
N ALA A 153 23.18 -2.31 10.00
CA ALA A 153 22.14 -2.10 11.00
C ALA A 153 21.71 -3.35 11.76
N ALA A 154 21.98 -4.55 11.22
CA ALA A 154 21.57 -5.80 11.87
C ALA A 154 22.41 -6.98 11.41
N GLN A 155 22.47 -8.03 12.24
CA GLN A 155 23.15 -9.29 11.89
C GLN A 155 22.44 -10.04 10.75
N ASP A 156 21.11 -10.11 10.78
CA ASP A 156 20.29 -10.73 9.74
C ASP A 156 18.85 -10.20 9.78
N GLY A 157 18.32 -9.84 8.61
CA GLY A 157 17.01 -9.19 8.48
C GLY A 157 16.86 -7.94 9.34
N ALA A 158 15.70 -7.30 9.27
CA ALA A 158 15.24 -6.36 10.28
C ALA A 158 13.75 -6.11 10.11
N LEU A 159 13.03 -5.92 11.21
CA LEU A 159 11.80 -5.13 11.18
C LEU A 159 12.18 -3.67 11.17
N VAL A 160 11.54 -2.86 10.34
CA VAL A 160 11.91 -1.45 10.16
C VAL A 160 10.69 -0.57 10.25
N GLN A 161 10.81 0.51 11.02
CA GLN A 161 9.84 1.59 11.08
C GLN A 161 10.54 2.89 10.67
N CYS A 162 10.06 3.49 9.58
CA CYS A 162 10.53 4.78 9.07
C CYS A 162 9.34 5.55 8.47
N PRO A 163 9.26 6.88 8.65
CA PRO A 163 10.02 7.70 9.60
C PRO A 163 9.47 7.61 11.03
N VAL A 164 10.34 7.65 12.02
CA VAL A 164 10.00 7.86 13.44
C VAL A 164 10.40 9.30 13.80
N PRO A 165 9.43 10.23 13.99
CA PRO A 165 9.73 11.59 14.40
C PRO A 165 10.52 11.63 15.71
N GLN A 166 11.48 12.54 15.79
CA GLN A 166 12.32 12.76 16.95
C GLN A 166 12.35 14.25 17.31
N LEU A 167 12.34 14.56 18.59
CA LEU A 167 12.56 15.90 19.11
C LEU A 167 13.96 15.99 19.72
N GLN A 168 14.93 16.49 18.94
CA GLN A 168 16.29 16.68 19.42
C GLN A 168 16.61 18.18 19.47
N GLY A 169 16.74 18.74 20.68
CA GLY A 169 17.17 20.13 20.88
C GLY A 169 16.27 21.19 20.23
N GLY A 170 14.96 20.94 20.12
CA GLY A 170 14.00 21.86 19.49
C GLY A 170 13.96 21.79 17.95
N ARG A 171 14.72 20.86 17.33
CA ARG A 171 14.67 20.56 15.90
C ARG A 171 13.98 19.21 15.68
N SER A 172 12.98 19.19 14.80
CA SER A 172 12.32 17.96 14.38
C SER A 172 13.26 17.17 13.45
N THR A 173 13.82 16.06 13.95
CA THR A 173 14.57 15.09 13.15
C THR A 173 13.72 13.85 12.94
N SER A 174 14.10 12.97 12.01
CA SER A 174 13.41 11.71 11.76
C SER A 174 14.43 10.58 11.80
N ALA A 175 14.10 9.50 12.50
CA ALA A 175 14.92 8.31 12.60
C ALA A 175 14.28 7.14 11.86
N CYS A 176 15.12 6.20 11.46
CA CYS A 176 14.72 4.86 11.04
C CYS A 176 15.11 3.89 12.15
N VAL A 177 14.14 3.18 12.70
CA VAL A 177 14.37 2.22 13.79
C VAL A 177 14.29 0.80 13.25
N LEU A 178 15.33 0.00 13.54
CA LEU A 178 15.54 -1.35 13.05
C LEU A 178 15.67 -2.36 14.18
N VAL A 179 14.89 -3.43 14.11
CA VAL A 179 14.99 -4.60 15.00
C VAL A 179 15.53 -5.78 14.22
N GLY A 180 16.83 -6.01 14.31
CA GLY A 180 17.55 -7.10 13.66
C GLY A 180 17.38 -8.46 14.33
N ARG A 181 17.72 -9.54 13.62
CA ARG A 181 17.80 -10.90 14.16
C ARG A 181 19.25 -11.41 14.21
N PRO A 182 19.73 -11.99 15.33
CA PRO A 182 19.12 -11.97 16.65
C PRO A 182 19.35 -10.61 17.33
N GLY A 183 18.28 -9.91 17.65
CA GLY A 183 18.25 -9.00 18.79
C GLY A 183 19.17 -7.78 18.75
N SER A 184 19.39 -7.17 17.58
CA SER A 184 19.98 -5.83 17.51
C SER A 184 18.86 -4.81 17.42
N PHE A 185 18.90 -3.77 18.24
CA PHE A 185 17.95 -2.67 18.16
C PHE A 185 18.70 -1.37 17.91
N VAL A 186 18.55 -0.82 16.71
CA VAL A 186 19.36 0.28 16.19
C VAL A 186 18.46 1.36 15.64
N ALA A 187 18.75 2.61 15.96
CA ALA A 187 18.19 3.75 15.26
C ALA A 187 19.25 4.47 14.46
N VAL A 188 18.92 4.79 13.21
CA VAL A 188 19.76 5.58 12.31
C VAL A 188 19.03 6.88 11.96
N ASP A 189 19.75 7.99 11.89
CA ASP A 189 19.21 9.26 11.39
C ASP A 189 18.84 9.09 9.92
N LEU A 190 17.61 9.44 9.57
CA LEU A 190 17.08 9.25 8.21
C LEU A 190 17.86 10.06 7.17
N PHE A 191 18.39 11.22 7.54
CA PHE A 191 19.00 12.19 6.63
C PHE A 191 20.51 11.93 6.45
N THR A 192 21.22 11.55 7.52
CA THR A 192 22.67 11.35 7.49
C THR A 192 23.10 9.88 7.45
N GLY A 193 22.22 8.96 7.85
CA GLY A 193 22.54 7.55 8.04
C GLY A 193 23.47 7.28 9.23
N GLU A 194 23.66 8.24 10.14
CA GLU A 194 24.43 8.05 11.37
C GLU A 194 23.62 7.31 12.43
N THR A 195 24.28 6.43 13.19
CA THR A 195 23.65 5.71 14.30
C THR A 195 23.34 6.67 15.44
N LEU A 196 22.06 6.82 15.79
CA LEU A 196 21.60 7.65 16.91
C LEU A 196 21.77 6.90 18.24
N TRP A 197 21.36 5.64 18.26
CA TRP A 197 21.55 4.73 19.39
C TRP A 197 21.55 3.29 18.91
N SER A 198 22.18 2.42 19.68
CA SER A 198 22.28 0.98 19.42
C SER A 198 22.28 0.24 20.75
N HIS A 199 21.33 -0.68 20.90
CA HIS A 199 21.18 -1.51 22.09
C HIS A 199 21.07 -2.98 21.72
N PRO A 200 21.68 -3.88 22.51
CA PRO A 200 21.34 -5.29 22.44
C PRO A 200 19.88 -5.43 22.91
N SER A 201 19.09 -6.18 22.17
CA SER A 201 17.73 -6.47 22.60
C SER A 201 17.75 -7.29 23.88
N SER A 202 16.82 -7.01 24.79
CA SER A 202 16.62 -7.75 26.03
C SER A 202 15.73 -8.99 25.84
N PHE A 203 15.43 -9.39 24.60
CA PHE A 203 14.51 -10.50 24.33
C PHE A 203 14.99 -11.80 24.98
N GLY A 204 14.06 -12.52 25.61
CA GLY A 204 14.33 -13.85 26.16
C GLY A 204 14.93 -14.77 25.08
N ARG A 205 15.89 -15.62 25.46
CA ARG A 205 16.66 -16.48 24.53
C ARG A 205 15.79 -17.41 23.66
N ASN A 206 14.52 -17.61 24.05
CA ASN A 206 13.53 -18.46 23.38
C ASN A 206 12.40 -17.66 22.70
N ALA A 207 12.45 -16.33 22.70
CA ALA A 207 11.39 -15.50 22.14
C ALA A 207 11.58 -15.32 20.62
N SER A 208 10.53 -15.56 19.84
CA SER A 208 10.49 -15.22 18.42
C SER A 208 9.87 -13.83 18.24
N ILE A 209 10.57 -12.97 17.50
CA ILE A 209 10.05 -11.63 17.14
C ILE A 209 8.97 -11.83 16.07
N LEU A 210 7.75 -11.35 16.35
CA LEU A 210 6.63 -11.39 15.41
C LEU A 210 6.82 -10.33 14.32
N SER A 211 6.17 -10.50 13.17
CA SER A 211 6.42 -9.70 11.95
C SER A 211 5.91 -8.25 11.99
N SER A 212 5.72 -7.65 13.16
CA SER A 212 5.15 -6.30 13.28
C SER A 212 5.87 -5.49 14.37
N LEU A 213 6.44 -4.37 13.95
CA LEU A 213 6.91 -3.28 14.80
C LEU A 213 5.84 -2.18 14.74
N LEU A 214 5.24 -1.83 15.87
CA LEU A 214 4.20 -0.81 15.91
C LEU A 214 4.76 0.48 16.52
N GLN A 215 4.52 1.59 15.85
CA GLN A 215 4.71 2.92 16.41
C GLN A 215 3.53 3.25 17.32
N LEU A 216 3.83 3.67 18.54
CA LEU A 216 2.90 4.07 19.59
C LEU A 216 2.97 5.58 19.82
N PRO A 217 1.96 6.18 20.48
CA PRO A 217 2.13 7.54 21.03
C PRO A 217 3.30 7.58 22.03
N ASP A 218 3.73 8.78 22.36
CA ASP A 218 4.69 9.02 23.44
C ASP A 218 4.11 8.50 24.78
N VAL A 219 4.67 7.40 25.28
CA VAL A 219 4.20 6.69 26.47
C VAL A 219 5.02 7.11 27.71
N ASP A 220 6.32 7.40 27.54
CA ASP A 220 7.22 7.82 28.62
C ASP A 220 7.36 9.34 28.80
N ALA A 221 6.66 10.13 27.97
CA ALA A 221 6.60 11.59 27.96
C ALA A 221 7.94 12.26 27.61
N ASP A 222 8.78 11.61 26.79
CA ASP A 222 10.06 12.15 26.32
C ASP A 222 9.95 13.06 25.07
N GLY A 223 8.75 13.16 24.49
CA GLY A 223 8.45 13.96 23.30
C GLY A 223 8.62 13.21 21.98
N ALA A 224 9.03 11.95 21.98
CA ALA A 224 9.10 11.08 20.81
C ALA A 224 8.03 9.98 20.88
N PRO A 225 7.51 9.51 19.72
CA PRO A 225 6.64 8.34 19.69
C PRO A 225 7.42 7.08 20.02
N ASP A 226 6.83 6.21 20.83
CA ASP A 226 7.44 4.97 21.29
C ASP A 226 7.17 3.79 20.36
N LEU A 227 7.76 2.65 20.67
CA LEU A 227 7.69 1.45 19.85
C LEU A 227 7.23 0.25 20.66
N LEU A 228 6.39 -0.59 20.04
CA LEU A 228 6.00 -1.88 20.57
C LEU A 228 6.56 -2.99 19.67
N VAL A 229 7.37 -3.86 20.27
CA VAL A 229 7.82 -5.10 19.64
C VAL A 229 7.01 -6.25 20.21
N LEU A 230 6.29 -6.95 19.33
CA LEU A 230 5.55 -8.16 19.68
C LEU A 230 6.47 -9.38 19.58
N THR A 231 6.42 -10.21 20.61
CA THR A 231 7.22 -11.43 20.72
C THR A 231 6.34 -12.59 21.12
N GLN A 232 6.64 -13.77 20.60
CA GLN A 232 6.00 -15.00 21.01
C GLN A 232 7.00 -15.86 21.78
N GLU A 233 6.58 -16.26 22.98
CA GLU A 233 7.30 -17.23 23.79
C GLU A 233 6.34 -18.37 24.09
N GLU A 234 6.67 -19.57 23.60
CA GLU A 234 5.78 -20.73 23.62
C GLU A 234 4.40 -20.44 22.98
N LYS A 235 3.35 -20.35 23.81
CA LYS A 235 1.96 -20.05 23.39
C LYS A 235 1.50 -18.64 23.78
N GLU A 236 2.33 -17.87 24.46
CA GLU A 236 1.98 -16.55 24.97
C GLU A 236 2.62 -15.46 24.13
N VAL A 237 1.79 -14.53 23.66
CA VAL A 237 2.25 -13.32 23.00
C VAL A 237 2.49 -12.26 24.07
N GLY A 238 3.70 -11.71 24.08
CA GLY A 238 4.08 -10.60 24.95
C GLY A 238 4.57 -9.42 24.13
N GLY A 239 4.44 -8.23 24.71
CA GLY A 239 4.91 -6.98 24.14
C GLY A 239 6.06 -6.38 24.97
N TYR A 240 7.06 -5.86 24.29
CA TYR A 240 8.10 -5.01 24.86
C TYR A 240 7.90 -3.59 24.35
N LEU A 241 7.78 -2.64 25.28
CA LEU A 241 7.73 -1.21 24.98
C LEU A 241 9.16 -0.67 24.97
N TYR A 242 9.47 0.16 23.98
CA TYR A 242 10.76 0.81 23.84
C TYR A 242 10.57 2.30 23.56
N SER A 243 11.39 3.13 24.21
CA SER A 243 11.47 4.57 23.93
C SER A 243 11.97 4.79 22.51
N GLY A 244 11.23 5.57 21.72
CA GLY A 244 11.62 5.89 20.35
C GLY A 244 12.89 6.75 20.29
N SER A 245 13.14 7.58 21.31
CA SER A 245 14.26 8.52 21.32
C SER A 245 15.55 7.91 21.83
N THR A 246 15.47 6.97 22.79
CA THR A 246 16.64 6.38 23.45
C THR A 246 16.87 4.91 23.12
N GLY A 247 15.85 4.20 22.63
CA GLY A 247 15.89 2.76 22.43
C GLY A 247 15.86 1.94 23.73
N GLN A 248 15.67 2.58 24.89
CA GLN A 248 15.58 1.89 26.17
C GLN A 248 14.22 1.23 26.36
N GLN A 249 14.20 0.06 26.99
CA GLN A 249 12.96 -0.64 27.31
C GLN A 249 12.18 0.12 28.40
N ILE A 250 10.91 0.41 28.14
CA ILE A 250 9.98 1.02 29.09
C ILE A 250 9.33 -0.09 29.92
N GLY A 251 9.69 -0.17 31.20
CA GLY A 251 9.16 -1.15 32.15
C GLY A 251 9.52 -2.61 31.83
N ARG A 252 8.65 -3.55 32.23
CA ARG A 252 8.81 -5.01 32.02
C ARG A 252 8.06 -5.53 30.79
N ARG A 253 8.26 -6.81 30.43
CA ARG A 253 7.45 -7.47 29.39
C ARG A 253 5.97 -7.48 29.79
N GLY A 254 5.12 -6.95 28.92
CA GLY A 254 3.66 -7.00 29.08
C GLY A 254 3.06 -8.26 28.45
N SER A 255 2.26 -9.02 29.19
CA SER A 255 1.47 -10.12 28.63
C SER A 255 0.24 -9.58 27.90
N LEU A 256 0.11 -9.91 26.61
CA LEU A 256 -0.96 -9.48 25.70
C LEU A 256 -2.02 -10.58 25.46
N GLY A 257 -1.72 -11.83 25.79
CA GLY A 257 -2.67 -12.95 25.76
C GLY A 257 -2.22 -14.15 24.92
N VAL A 258 -3.17 -15.05 24.68
CA VAL A 258 -2.95 -16.33 23.98
C VAL A 258 -3.58 -16.29 22.58
N GLY A 259 -2.73 -16.43 21.56
CA GLY A 259 -3.11 -16.83 20.20
C GLY A 259 -3.28 -15.68 19.19
N GLY A 260 -2.72 -15.91 17.99
CA GLY A 260 -2.80 -15.09 16.78
C GLY A 260 -1.52 -14.30 16.47
N THR A 261 -0.79 -14.71 15.43
CA THR A 261 0.63 -14.36 15.17
C THR A 261 0.87 -13.38 14.02
N THR A 262 -0.18 -12.82 13.42
CA THR A 262 -0.07 -12.03 12.18
C THR A 262 -1.01 -10.84 12.17
N GLY A 263 -0.46 -9.63 11.96
CA GLY A 263 -1.23 -8.44 11.60
C GLY A 263 -1.83 -7.65 12.78
N SER A 264 -0.99 -7.17 13.69
CA SER A 264 -1.43 -6.21 14.72
C SER A 264 -1.61 -4.81 14.15
N LEU A 265 -2.52 -4.04 14.73
CA LEU A 265 -2.87 -2.68 14.29
C LEU A 265 -3.06 -1.76 15.50
N LEU A 266 -2.59 -0.51 15.40
CA LEU A 266 -2.93 0.54 16.36
C LEU A 266 -4.21 1.23 15.90
N HIS A 267 -5.22 1.26 16.76
CA HIS A 267 -6.48 1.95 16.57
C HIS A 267 -6.60 3.14 17.53
N VAL A 268 -7.09 4.26 17.03
CA VAL A 268 -7.38 5.45 17.83
C VAL A 268 -8.88 5.64 17.90
N SER A 269 -9.45 5.56 19.11
CA SER A 269 -10.88 5.79 19.26
C SER A 269 -11.23 7.27 19.05
N PRO A 270 -12.49 7.61 18.72
CA PRO A 270 -13.00 8.98 18.70
C PRO A 270 -12.69 9.83 19.94
N ALA A 271 -12.47 9.23 21.11
CA ALA A 271 -12.04 9.93 22.33
C ALA A 271 -10.52 10.29 22.34
N GLY A 272 -9.76 9.84 21.35
CA GLY A 272 -8.30 9.96 21.27
C GLY A 272 -7.55 8.97 22.16
N ALA A 273 -8.18 7.84 22.51
CA ALA A 273 -7.55 6.76 23.26
C ALA A 273 -6.97 5.71 22.31
N HIS A 274 -5.84 5.10 22.70
CA HIS A 274 -5.05 4.24 21.83
C HIS A 274 -5.21 2.76 22.23
N TYR A 275 -5.54 1.91 21.26
CA TYR A 275 -5.80 0.49 21.44
C TYR A 275 -5.01 -0.33 20.42
N ILE A 276 -4.33 -1.37 20.87
CA ILE A 276 -3.67 -2.33 19.98
C ILE A 276 -4.66 -3.46 19.71
N LEU A 277 -4.96 -3.69 18.43
CA LEU A 277 -5.85 -4.74 17.94
C LEU A 277 -5.03 -5.86 17.30
N PHE A 278 -5.42 -7.10 17.55
CA PHE A 278 -4.76 -8.27 16.99
C PHE A 278 -5.73 -9.44 16.85
N PRO A 279 -5.56 -10.31 15.83
CA PRO A 279 -6.33 -11.54 15.74
C PRO A 279 -6.07 -12.41 16.96
N CYS A 280 -7.11 -13.04 17.49
CA CYS A 280 -7.01 -14.00 18.57
C CYS A 280 -7.95 -15.17 18.35
N ALA A 281 -7.61 -16.35 18.88
CA ALA A 281 -8.24 -17.62 18.49
C ALA A 281 -8.40 -17.73 16.94
N ALA A 282 -9.08 -18.75 16.42
CA ALA A 282 -9.13 -18.96 14.97
C ALA A 282 -10.05 -17.97 14.22
N SER A 283 -10.85 -17.14 14.89
CA SER A 283 -11.90 -16.33 14.24
C SER A 283 -12.36 -15.15 15.09
N SER A 284 -11.44 -14.51 15.81
CA SER A 284 -11.81 -13.43 16.72
C SER A 284 -10.80 -12.29 16.70
N LEU A 285 -11.30 -11.09 17.02
CA LEU A 285 -10.50 -9.89 17.21
C LEU A 285 -10.36 -9.66 18.71
N CYS A 286 -9.13 -9.48 19.16
CA CYS A 286 -8.82 -9.05 20.52
C CYS A 286 -8.19 -7.68 20.50
N GLY A 287 -8.24 -7.01 21.66
CA GLY A 287 -7.57 -5.73 21.82
C GLY A 287 -7.00 -5.54 23.22
N CYS A 288 -6.11 -4.55 23.32
CA CYS A 288 -5.61 -4.08 24.60
C CYS A 288 -5.40 -2.56 24.58
N SER A 289 -5.70 -1.92 25.70
CA SER A 289 -5.44 -0.50 25.93
C SER A 289 -3.94 -0.26 26.03
N VAL A 290 -3.39 0.67 25.25
CA VAL A 290 -1.96 1.06 25.33
C VAL A 290 -1.69 1.66 26.71
N LYS A 291 -2.62 2.46 27.22
CA LYS A 291 -2.58 3.00 28.58
C LYS A 291 -2.50 1.89 29.62
N GLY A 292 -3.44 0.94 29.57
CA GLY A 292 -3.47 -0.17 30.54
C GLY A 292 -2.25 -1.09 30.41
N LEU A 293 -1.68 -1.23 29.22
CA LEU A 293 -0.42 -1.95 29.00
C LEU A 293 0.73 -1.23 29.68
N HIS A 294 0.88 0.09 29.47
CA HIS A 294 1.90 0.90 30.13
C HIS A 294 1.80 0.80 31.65
N GLU A 295 0.62 1.02 32.23
CA GLU A 295 0.40 0.97 33.68
C GLU A 295 0.74 -0.40 34.27
N LYS A 296 0.42 -1.50 33.56
CA LYS A 296 0.78 -2.86 33.96
C LYS A 296 2.30 -3.11 33.92
N VAL A 297 2.97 -2.48 32.96
CA VAL A 297 4.38 -2.70 32.63
C VAL A 297 5.33 -1.87 33.51
N THR A 298 4.94 -0.64 33.84
CA THR A 298 5.72 0.28 34.68
C THR A 298 5.26 0.30 36.14
N GLY A 299 4.00 -0.06 36.42
CA GLY A 299 3.40 0.07 37.75
C GLY A 299 3.01 1.50 38.13
N ASN A 300 3.19 2.45 37.21
CA ASN A 300 2.86 3.87 37.40
C ASN A 300 1.63 4.26 36.57
N GLY A 301 0.96 5.34 36.95
CA GLY A 301 -0.12 5.91 36.14
C GLY A 301 0.37 6.35 34.75
N SER A 302 -0.51 6.31 33.76
CA SER A 302 -0.21 6.75 32.40
C SER A 302 -0.87 8.10 32.08
N PRO A 303 -0.18 9.01 31.35
CA PRO A 303 -0.78 10.24 30.86
C PRO A 303 -1.76 10.01 29.69
N LEU A 304 -1.83 8.79 29.15
CA LEU A 304 -2.66 8.47 28.00
C LEU A 304 -4.17 8.50 28.34
N ARG A 305 -4.96 8.86 27.34
CA ARG A 305 -6.42 8.91 27.42
C ARG A 305 -7.03 7.51 27.49
N SER A 306 -8.24 7.43 28.04
CA SER A 306 -9.06 6.23 28.09
C SER A 306 -10.43 6.54 27.48
N ASP A 307 -11.01 5.55 26.81
CA ASP A 307 -12.37 5.63 26.29
C ASP A 307 -13.28 4.70 27.10
N PRO A 308 -14.22 5.23 27.90
CA PRO A 308 -15.09 4.41 28.76
C PRO A 308 -15.88 3.34 28.01
N HIS A 309 -16.24 3.57 26.74
CA HIS A 309 -16.97 2.59 25.94
C HIS A 309 -16.08 1.41 25.60
N TRP A 310 -14.88 1.68 25.08
CA TRP A 310 -13.89 0.66 24.75
C TRP A 310 -13.41 -0.10 25.99
N GLU A 311 -13.15 0.58 27.10
CA GLU A 311 -12.77 -0.07 28.36
C GLU A 311 -13.92 -0.94 28.91
N GLY A 312 -15.17 -0.52 28.71
CA GLY A 312 -16.35 -1.34 29.05
C GLY A 312 -16.39 -2.64 28.26
N VAL A 313 -16.20 -2.58 26.94
CA VAL A 313 -16.18 -3.76 26.06
C VAL A 313 -15.02 -4.69 26.42
N LEU A 314 -13.80 -4.16 26.60
CA LEU A 314 -12.61 -4.94 26.93
C LEU A 314 -12.66 -5.61 28.30
N ASN A 315 -13.32 -5.00 29.28
CA ASN A 315 -13.46 -5.56 30.64
C ASN A 315 -14.62 -6.55 30.76
N ALA A 316 -15.66 -6.43 29.92
CA ALA A 316 -16.83 -7.31 29.96
C ALA A 316 -16.55 -8.71 29.39
N THR A 317 -15.65 -8.84 28.42
CA THR A 317 -15.31 -10.10 27.76
C THR A 317 -14.01 -10.68 28.30
N THR A 318 -14.10 -11.83 28.99
CA THR A 318 -12.94 -12.69 29.29
C THR A 318 -12.99 -13.93 28.39
N PRO A 319 -11.96 -14.20 27.55
CA PRO A 319 -10.79 -13.36 27.25
C PRO A 319 -11.20 -12.10 26.44
N ARG A 320 -10.32 -11.08 26.39
CA ARG A 320 -10.46 -9.69 25.82
C ARG A 320 -10.93 -9.62 24.36
N LEU A 321 -12.06 -10.25 24.11
CA LEU A 321 -12.69 -10.50 22.83
C LEU A 321 -13.51 -9.27 22.47
N LEU A 322 -13.14 -8.63 21.39
CA LEU A 322 -13.84 -7.47 20.85
C LEU A 322 -14.92 -7.88 19.85
N TRP A 323 -14.61 -8.85 18.99
CA TRP A 323 -15.47 -9.20 17.87
C TRP A 323 -15.25 -10.64 17.37
N HIS A 324 -16.31 -11.30 16.91
CA HIS A 324 -16.22 -12.58 16.21
C HIS A 324 -16.27 -12.35 14.70
N SER A 325 -15.21 -12.76 13.98
CA SER A 325 -15.16 -12.66 12.53
C SER A 325 -15.73 -13.91 11.86
N PRO A 326 -16.32 -13.79 10.65
CA PRO A 326 -16.65 -14.94 9.82
C PRO A 326 -15.34 -15.58 9.33
N GLY A 327 -14.83 -16.62 9.99
CA GLY A 327 -13.55 -17.24 9.67
C GLY A 327 -12.32 -16.49 10.21
N ALA A 328 -11.12 -16.95 9.84
CA ALA A 328 -9.85 -16.48 10.40
C ALA A 328 -9.41 -15.13 9.83
N ILE A 329 -9.10 -14.17 10.69
CA ILE A 329 -8.64 -12.83 10.29
C ILE A 329 -7.24 -12.94 9.67
N ARG A 330 -7.09 -12.39 8.46
CA ARG A 330 -5.83 -12.32 7.71
C ARG A 330 -5.25 -10.90 7.71
N TYR A 331 -6.11 -9.91 7.49
CA TYR A 331 -5.69 -8.50 7.45
C TYR A 331 -6.61 -7.63 8.29
N LEU A 332 -5.98 -6.63 8.92
CA LEU A 332 -6.57 -5.57 9.73
C LEU A 332 -6.08 -4.24 9.17
N MET A 333 -7.00 -3.30 8.95
CA MET A 333 -6.64 -1.96 8.50
C MET A 333 -7.62 -0.90 9.00
N ASN A 334 -7.07 0.26 9.36
CA ASN A 334 -7.86 1.46 9.60
C ASN A 334 -8.31 2.02 8.25
N VAL A 335 -9.54 2.52 8.20
CA VAL A 335 -10.12 3.17 7.03
C VAL A 335 -10.85 4.44 7.46
N PRO A 336 -10.95 5.48 6.60
CA PRO A 336 -11.66 6.69 6.95
C PRO A 336 -13.14 6.42 7.25
N GLY A 337 -13.58 6.78 8.47
CA GLY A 337 -14.96 6.67 8.94
C GLY A 337 -15.65 8.03 9.07
N LYS A 338 -16.89 8.04 9.57
CA LYS A 338 -17.66 9.30 9.74
C LYS A 338 -17.24 10.10 10.98
N ALA A 339 -16.83 9.42 12.04
CA ALA A 339 -16.53 10.01 13.35
C ALA A 339 -15.08 9.74 13.80
N GLY A 340 -14.21 9.33 12.87
CA GLY A 340 -12.85 8.87 13.15
C GLY A 340 -12.42 7.83 12.12
N GLU A 341 -11.61 6.87 12.56
CA GLU A 341 -11.24 5.71 11.74
C GLU A 341 -12.21 4.54 12.01
N ASP A 342 -12.70 3.92 10.95
CA ASP A 342 -13.40 2.63 11.00
C ASP A 342 -12.39 1.49 10.77
N LEU A 343 -12.80 0.24 10.98
CA LEU A 343 -11.93 -0.92 10.84
C LEU A 343 -12.41 -1.83 9.71
N LEU A 344 -11.55 -2.14 8.75
CA LEU A 344 -11.81 -3.17 7.75
C LEU A 344 -11.11 -4.47 8.14
N LEU A 345 -11.91 -5.50 8.37
CA LEU A 345 -11.50 -6.85 8.73
C LEU A 345 -11.57 -7.74 7.50
N VAL A 346 -10.43 -8.31 7.10
CA VAL A 346 -10.39 -9.29 6.01
C VAL A 346 -10.13 -10.65 6.61
N SER A 347 -11.13 -11.53 6.55
CA SER A 347 -11.02 -12.91 7.00
C SER A 347 -10.86 -13.89 5.84
N SER A 348 -10.78 -15.17 6.16
CA SER A 348 -10.78 -16.27 5.18
C SER A 348 -12.11 -16.44 4.45
N GLU A 349 -13.20 -15.80 4.90
CA GLU A 349 -14.55 -16.01 4.34
C GLU A 349 -15.23 -14.70 3.89
N ALA A 350 -14.84 -13.56 4.48
CA ALA A 350 -15.49 -12.28 4.21
C ALA A 350 -14.58 -11.08 4.46
N CYS A 351 -14.94 -9.96 3.84
CA CYS A 351 -14.45 -8.64 4.22
C CYS A 351 -15.59 -7.93 4.96
N VAL A 352 -15.33 -7.44 6.17
CA VAL A 352 -16.32 -6.80 7.03
C VAL A 352 -15.80 -5.42 7.43
N LEU A 353 -16.57 -4.38 7.12
CA LEU A 353 -16.33 -3.05 7.67
C LEU A 353 -17.08 -2.92 8.99
N VAL A 354 -16.38 -2.57 10.06
CA VAL A 354 -16.97 -2.31 11.38
C VAL A 354 -16.69 -0.87 11.80
N ASP A 355 -17.63 -0.27 12.53
CA ASP A 355 -17.50 1.08 13.09
C ASP A 355 -16.38 1.13 14.14
N GLY A 356 -15.57 2.19 14.13
CA GLY A 356 -14.43 2.33 15.02
C GLY A 356 -14.75 2.65 16.48
N GLN A 357 -16.01 2.91 16.85
CA GLN A 357 -16.42 3.16 18.24
C GLN A 357 -17.10 1.93 18.83
N ASP A 358 -18.21 1.49 18.23
CA ASP A 358 -19.07 0.44 18.78
C ASP A 358 -18.82 -0.94 18.16
N LEU A 359 -17.92 -1.03 17.18
CA LEU A 359 -17.59 -2.24 16.43
C LEU A 359 -18.78 -2.85 15.68
N ALA A 360 -19.87 -2.10 15.49
CA ALA A 360 -21.04 -2.58 14.77
C ALA A 360 -20.69 -2.80 13.28
N PRO A 361 -21.15 -3.91 12.66
CA PRO A 361 -20.87 -4.21 11.28
C PRO A 361 -21.67 -3.28 10.38
N ARG A 362 -20.97 -2.55 9.51
CA ARG A 362 -21.57 -1.62 8.55
C ARG A 362 -21.98 -2.32 7.27
N TRP A 363 -21.10 -3.19 6.76
CA TRP A 363 -21.40 -4.09 5.66
C TRP A 363 -20.47 -5.30 5.68
N THR A 364 -20.92 -6.38 5.05
CA THR A 364 -20.16 -7.62 4.88
C THR A 364 -20.17 -8.01 3.41
N PHE A 365 -18.98 -8.24 2.85
CA PHE A 365 -18.79 -8.73 1.50
C PHE A 365 -18.20 -10.14 1.55
N SER A 366 -18.95 -11.14 1.09
CA SER A 366 -18.47 -12.52 1.02
C SER A 366 -17.37 -12.65 -0.03
N ALA A 367 -16.15 -12.94 0.42
CA ALA A 367 -14.98 -13.11 -0.44
C ALA A 367 -14.19 -14.33 0.05
N ALA A 368 -14.07 -15.34 -0.82
CA ALA A 368 -13.56 -16.64 -0.41
C ALA A 368 -12.04 -16.67 -0.19
N GLN A 369 -11.27 -15.82 -0.91
CA GLN A 369 -9.80 -15.93 -0.92
C GLN A 369 -9.12 -14.59 -1.16
N VAL A 370 -9.11 -13.71 -0.16
CA VAL A 370 -8.27 -12.51 -0.19
C VAL A 370 -6.89 -12.86 0.34
N LEU A 371 -5.89 -12.86 -0.54
CA LEU A 371 -4.51 -13.22 -0.20
C LEU A 371 -3.60 -12.01 0.03
N ARG A 372 -3.95 -10.82 -0.43
CA ARG A 372 -3.14 -9.59 -0.27
C ARG A 372 -3.89 -8.57 0.55
N LYS A 373 -3.16 -7.71 1.27
CA LYS A 373 -3.75 -6.60 2.01
C LYS A 373 -4.48 -5.68 1.00
N PRO A 374 -5.77 -5.37 1.23
CA PRO A 374 -6.50 -4.43 0.37
C PRO A 374 -5.83 -3.07 0.32
N ILE A 375 -6.03 -2.36 -0.78
CA ILE A 375 -5.60 -0.96 -0.94
C ILE A 375 -6.81 -0.04 -1.06
N LEU A 376 -6.63 1.22 -0.67
CA LEU A 376 -7.65 2.24 -0.80
C LEU A 376 -7.36 3.13 -2.02
N GLY A 377 -8.40 3.69 -2.63
CA GLY A 377 -8.24 4.70 -3.66
C GLY A 377 -9.58 5.24 -4.16
N HIS A 378 -9.58 6.42 -4.76
CA HIS A 378 -10.79 7.08 -5.21
C HIS A 378 -11.22 6.53 -6.57
N TYR A 379 -12.35 5.82 -6.62
CA TYR A 379 -12.94 5.38 -7.90
C TYR A 379 -13.64 6.55 -8.61
N ARG A 380 -14.28 7.43 -7.83
CA ARG A 380 -14.80 8.74 -8.24
C ARG A 380 -14.25 9.81 -7.31
N PRO A 381 -14.33 11.11 -7.67
CA PRO A 381 -13.88 12.21 -6.83
C PRO A 381 -14.36 12.18 -5.37
N ASP A 382 -15.56 11.64 -5.14
CA ASP A 382 -16.28 11.58 -3.87
C ASP A 382 -16.49 10.13 -3.37
N THR A 383 -16.03 9.13 -4.12
CA THR A 383 -16.25 7.72 -3.82
C THR A 383 -14.92 7.03 -3.53
N LEU A 384 -14.58 6.92 -2.24
CA LEU A 384 -13.45 6.11 -1.79
C LEU A 384 -13.79 4.62 -1.94
N ALA A 385 -12.90 3.87 -2.58
CA ALA A 385 -13.07 2.46 -2.85
C ALA A 385 -12.00 1.62 -2.14
N VAL A 386 -12.43 0.44 -1.69
CA VAL A 386 -11.56 -0.64 -1.24
C VAL A 386 -11.31 -1.56 -2.42
N VAL A 387 -10.04 -1.76 -2.77
CA VAL A 387 -9.65 -2.66 -3.85
C VAL A 387 -9.16 -3.98 -3.28
N ILE A 388 -9.79 -5.06 -3.70
CA ILE A 388 -9.57 -6.41 -3.18
C ILE A 388 -9.19 -7.34 -4.34
N GLU A 389 -8.14 -8.12 -4.12
CA GLU A 389 -7.76 -9.22 -4.99
C GLU A 389 -8.35 -10.52 -4.43
N ASN A 390 -9.43 -10.99 -5.05
CA ASN A 390 -10.14 -12.20 -4.64
C ASN A 390 -9.78 -13.37 -5.55
N GLY A 391 -9.47 -14.53 -4.96
CA GLY A 391 -9.05 -15.71 -5.70
C GLY A 391 -7.53 -15.79 -5.87
N THR A 392 -7.07 -16.87 -6.51
CA THR A 392 -5.65 -17.19 -6.68
C THR A 392 -5.35 -17.64 -8.10
N GLY A 393 -4.12 -17.43 -8.55
CA GLY A 393 -3.65 -17.88 -9.87
C GLY A 393 -4.55 -17.40 -11.01
N ILE A 394 -5.16 -18.35 -11.72
CA ILE A 394 -6.02 -18.11 -12.88
C ILE A 394 -7.40 -17.56 -12.52
N ASP A 395 -7.91 -17.87 -11.33
CA ASP A 395 -9.24 -17.46 -10.88
C ASP A 395 -9.23 -16.11 -10.16
N ARG A 396 -8.06 -15.43 -10.14
CA ARG A 396 -7.90 -14.15 -9.46
C ARG A 396 -8.69 -13.04 -10.18
N GLN A 397 -9.41 -12.28 -9.38
CA GLN A 397 -10.22 -11.15 -9.80
C GLN A 397 -9.88 -9.91 -8.97
N ILE A 398 -9.84 -8.76 -9.64
CA ILE A 398 -9.72 -7.45 -9.01
C ILE A 398 -11.13 -6.89 -8.82
N LEU A 399 -11.48 -6.55 -7.59
CA LEU A 399 -12.78 -6.03 -7.19
C LEU A 399 -12.61 -4.65 -6.55
N PHE A 400 -13.47 -3.72 -6.95
CA PHE A 400 -13.57 -2.40 -6.34
C PHE A 400 -14.89 -2.35 -5.58
N LEU A 401 -14.81 -2.16 -4.27
CA LEU A 401 -15.97 -2.00 -3.40
C LEU A 401 -16.06 -0.55 -2.95
N ASP A 402 -17.26 0.02 -2.97
CA ASP A 402 -17.53 1.31 -2.33
C ASP A 402 -17.33 1.17 -0.82
N LEU A 403 -16.44 1.97 -0.23
CA LEU A 403 -16.13 1.89 1.20
C LEU A 403 -17.37 2.15 2.07
N SER A 404 -18.29 3.01 1.62
CA SER A 404 -19.44 3.43 2.42
C SER A 404 -20.58 2.41 2.42
N THR A 405 -20.74 1.63 1.33
CA THR A 405 -21.88 0.72 1.13
C THR A 405 -21.50 -0.74 0.96
N GLY A 406 -20.24 -1.05 0.66
CA GLY A 406 -19.79 -2.39 0.28
C GLY A 406 -20.22 -2.83 -1.12
N ALA A 407 -20.83 -1.94 -1.91
CA ALA A 407 -21.31 -2.26 -3.25
C ALA A 407 -20.15 -2.42 -4.24
N VAL A 408 -20.26 -3.38 -5.16
CA VAL A 408 -19.25 -3.60 -6.21
C VAL A 408 -19.35 -2.48 -7.25
N LEU A 409 -18.33 -1.63 -7.33
CA LEU A 409 -18.19 -0.55 -8.30
C LEU A 409 -17.63 -1.05 -9.63
N TRP A 410 -16.69 -1.99 -9.58
CA TRP A 410 -16.03 -2.55 -10.76
C TRP A 410 -15.43 -3.93 -10.43
N LYS A 411 -15.35 -4.79 -11.44
CA LYS A 411 -14.75 -6.12 -11.33
C LYS A 411 -14.04 -6.49 -12.64
N GLN A 412 -12.91 -7.17 -12.53
CA GLN A 412 -12.21 -7.71 -13.70
C GLN A 412 -11.42 -8.96 -13.34
N ALA A 413 -11.52 -9.98 -14.19
CA ALA A 413 -10.61 -11.13 -14.11
C ALA A 413 -9.21 -10.68 -14.55
N LEU A 414 -8.23 -10.88 -13.66
CA LEU A 414 -6.83 -10.61 -13.92
C LEU A 414 -6.03 -11.75 -13.32
N PRO A 415 -5.71 -12.80 -14.10
CA PRO A 415 -4.84 -13.87 -13.66
C PRO A 415 -3.50 -13.34 -13.15
N GLY A 416 -2.95 -13.95 -12.10
CA GLY A 416 -1.69 -13.55 -11.48
C GLY A 416 -0.78 -14.74 -11.19
N LEU A 417 0.46 -14.46 -10.83
CA LEU A 417 1.41 -15.48 -10.40
C LEU A 417 1.42 -15.58 -8.88
N SER A 418 1.78 -16.76 -8.38
CA SER A 418 2.14 -16.89 -6.97
C SER A 418 3.34 -15.99 -6.69
N GLY A 419 3.21 -15.09 -5.71
CA GLY A 419 4.30 -14.21 -5.31
C GLY A 419 4.36 -12.86 -6.05
N ASP A 420 3.36 -12.45 -6.86
CA ASP A 420 3.38 -11.04 -7.31
C ASP A 420 3.30 -10.11 -6.08
N PRO A 421 3.95 -8.94 -6.14
CA PRO A 421 3.96 -8.00 -5.03
C PRO A 421 2.61 -7.31 -4.85
N GLN A 422 2.49 -6.52 -3.78
CA GLN A 422 1.26 -5.80 -3.45
C GLN A 422 0.88 -4.79 -4.54
N SER A 423 -0.42 -4.67 -4.82
CA SER A 423 -0.96 -3.62 -5.69
C SER A 423 -0.78 -2.24 -5.06
N ALA A 424 -0.78 -1.18 -5.87
CA ALA A 424 -0.64 0.20 -5.39
C ALA A 424 -1.70 1.13 -5.99
N SER A 425 -1.95 2.25 -5.32
CA SER A 425 -2.82 3.31 -5.81
C SER A 425 -2.12 4.66 -5.67
N LEU A 426 -2.38 5.58 -6.60
CA LEU A 426 -1.88 6.95 -6.56
C LEU A 426 -2.99 7.93 -6.89
N PRO A 427 -3.22 8.99 -6.10
CA PRO A 427 -4.21 10.00 -6.42
C PRO A 427 -3.78 10.82 -7.64
N THR A 428 -4.75 11.09 -8.50
CA THR A 428 -4.63 11.89 -9.70
C THR A 428 -5.29 13.26 -9.51
N ALA A 429 -4.91 14.23 -10.34
CA ALA A 429 -5.38 15.61 -10.26
C ALA A 429 -6.88 15.76 -10.57
N ASP A 430 -7.50 14.77 -11.20
CA ASP A 430 -8.95 14.71 -11.43
C ASP A 430 -9.72 14.09 -10.24
N HIS A 431 -9.08 14.03 -9.06
CA HIS A 431 -9.62 13.53 -7.80
C HIS A 431 -9.94 12.03 -7.78
N ARG A 432 -9.52 11.28 -8.80
CA ARG A 432 -9.57 9.81 -8.81
C ARG A 432 -8.22 9.25 -8.35
N SER A 433 -8.11 7.94 -8.32
CA SER A 433 -6.84 7.24 -8.16
C SER A 433 -6.52 6.44 -9.42
N ALA A 434 -5.25 6.41 -9.81
CA ALA A 434 -4.70 5.41 -10.69
C ALA A 434 -4.32 4.18 -9.86
N PHE A 435 -4.61 2.99 -10.36
CA PHE A 435 -4.36 1.72 -9.66
C PHE A 435 -3.38 0.88 -10.46
N PHE A 436 -2.43 0.28 -9.77
CA PHE A 436 -1.33 -0.50 -10.31
C PHE A 436 -1.49 -1.95 -9.87
N PHE A 437 -1.63 -2.85 -10.83
CA PHE A 437 -1.87 -4.27 -10.59
C PHE A 437 -0.79 -5.13 -11.23
N TRP A 438 -0.41 -6.19 -10.55
CA TRP A 438 0.44 -7.22 -11.12
C TRP A 438 -0.40 -8.34 -11.69
N GLY A 439 -0.02 -8.89 -12.84
CA GLY A 439 -0.74 -10.01 -13.47
C GLY A 439 0.11 -10.75 -14.49
N LEU A 440 -0.49 -11.76 -15.11
CA LEU A 440 0.12 -12.53 -16.19
C LEU A 440 0.19 -11.72 -17.49
N HIS A 441 1.27 -11.94 -18.24
CA HIS A 441 1.37 -11.46 -19.61
C HIS A 441 0.38 -12.23 -20.50
N GLU A 442 -0.30 -11.53 -21.40
CA GLU A 442 -1.40 -12.06 -22.23
C GLU A 442 -2.54 -12.62 -21.37
N LEU A 443 -3.43 -11.72 -20.94
CA LEU A 443 -4.81 -12.09 -20.61
C LEU A 443 -5.35 -12.92 -21.78
N MET A 444 -5.42 -14.25 -21.60
CA MET A 444 -5.91 -15.19 -22.61
C MET A 444 -7.15 -14.58 -23.25
N GLY A 445 -7.02 -14.19 -24.52
CA GLY A 445 -8.12 -13.61 -25.26
C GLY A 445 -9.28 -14.60 -25.21
N THR A 446 -10.41 -14.16 -24.67
CA THR A 446 -11.69 -14.86 -24.80
C THR A 446 -12.12 -14.81 -26.26
N ASN A 447 -11.44 -15.54 -27.13
CA ASN A 447 -11.82 -15.82 -28.50
C ASN A 447 -10.91 -16.94 -29.03
N GLN A 448 -11.29 -18.19 -28.70
CA GLN A 448 -11.22 -19.40 -29.53
C GLN A 448 -11.22 -20.66 -28.64
N THR A 449 -12.40 -21.06 -28.17
CA THR A 449 -12.70 -22.49 -27.97
C THR A 449 -13.44 -22.99 -29.20
N VAL A 450 -12.73 -23.06 -30.33
CA VAL A 450 -13.15 -23.97 -31.40
C VAL A 450 -12.87 -25.38 -30.89
N TRP A 451 -13.92 -26.07 -30.48
CA TRP A 451 -13.89 -27.51 -30.27
C TRP A 451 -13.53 -28.16 -31.60
N ALA A 452 -12.25 -28.46 -31.80
CA ALA A 452 -11.81 -29.38 -32.83
C ALA A 452 -12.19 -30.80 -32.39
N GLY A 453 -13.46 -31.14 -32.60
CA GLY A 453 -13.94 -32.52 -32.54
C GLY A 453 -13.29 -33.32 -33.67
N HIS A 454 -12.34 -34.19 -33.32
CA HIS A 454 -11.90 -35.25 -34.22
C HIS A 454 -13.07 -36.21 -34.43
N GLY A 455 -13.66 -36.13 -35.62
CA GLY A 455 -14.66 -37.06 -36.09
C GLY A 455 -14.09 -38.46 -36.26
N LEU A 456 -14.69 -39.43 -35.58
CA LEU A 456 -14.74 -40.81 -36.02
C LEU A 456 -16.10 -41.03 -36.68
N ARG A 457 -16.05 -41.31 -37.99
CA ARG A 457 -17.19 -41.70 -38.82
C ARG A 457 -17.81 -42.98 -38.29
N GLY A 458 -19.13 -42.97 -38.11
CA GLY A 458 -19.97 -44.15 -38.00
C GLY A 458 -21.36 -43.82 -38.53
N HIS A 459 -21.69 -44.37 -39.71
CA HIS A 459 -23.04 -44.41 -40.29
C HIS A 459 -24.04 -44.98 -39.26
N THR A 460 -25.30 -44.53 -39.11
CA THR A 460 -26.43 -44.64 -40.05
C THR A 460 -27.67 -43.84 -39.60
N ARG A 461 -28.38 -43.28 -40.60
CA ARG A 461 -29.80 -42.82 -40.72
C ARG A 461 -30.80 -42.87 -39.53
N ALA A 462 -31.26 -41.67 -39.16
CA ALA A 462 -32.64 -41.12 -39.14
C ALA A 462 -33.89 -42.02 -38.92
N ARG A 463 -34.71 -41.66 -37.91
CA ARG A 463 -36.05 -41.03 -38.08
C ARG A 463 -36.73 -40.73 -36.73
N ALA A 464 -37.32 -39.54 -36.63
CA ALA A 464 -38.25 -39.14 -35.59
C ALA A 464 -39.69 -39.58 -35.92
N ARG A 465 -40.48 -39.99 -34.91
CA ARG A 465 -41.88 -39.58 -34.75
C ARG A 465 -42.49 -40.03 -33.42
N ASP A 466 -43.19 -39.08 -32.81
CA ASP A 466 -44.37 -39.14 -31.92
C ASP A 466 -44.90 -40.50 -31.45
N GLN A 467 -45.22 -40.58 -30.15
CA GLN A 467 -46.60 -40.66 -29.63
C GLN A 467 -46.63 -40.77 -28.08
N ARG A 468 -47.37 -39.86 -27.43
CA ARG A 468 -48.12 -40.09 -26.17
C ARG A 468 -49.46 -40.78 -26.54
N PRO A 469 -50.23 -41.49 -25.66
CA PRO A 469 -50.63 -40.98 -24.33
C PRO A 469 -51.00 -41.97 -23.19
N ALA A 470 -51.11 -41.37 -21.99
CA ALA A 470 -52.09 -41.53 -20.90
C ALA A 470 -52.45 -42.89 -20.24
N LEU A 471 -52.38 -42.90 -18.89
CA LEU A 471 -53.37 -43.38 -17.88
C LEU A 471 -52.60 -43.48 -16.54
N GLY A 472 -52.84 -42.66 -15.50
CA GLY A 472 -53.95 -42.76 -14.56
C GLY A 472 -53.45 -43.15 -13.14
N PRO A 473 -54.13 -42.83 -12.03
CA PRO A 473 -53.51 -42.30 -10.80
C PRO A 473 -53.66 -43.15 -9.52
N ALA A 474 -52.94 -42.80 -8.44
CA ALA A 474 -53.31 -42.92 -6.99
C ALA A 474 -52.03 -42.78 -6.13
N SER A 475 -51.77 -41.68 -5.40
CA SER A 475 -52.31 -41.20 -4.11
C SER A 475 -51.89 -41.96 -2.85
N ARG A 476 -51.21 -41.22 -1.95
CA ARG A 476 -51.21 -41.29 -0.46
C ARG A 476 -50.56 -42.53 0.17
N GLN A 477 -49.94 -42.52 1.36
CA GLN A 477 -49.65 -41.53 2.40
C GLN A 477 -48.62 -42.16 3.37
N LEU A 478 -47.85 -41.29 4.04
CA LEU A 478 -47.41 -41.32 5.45
C LEU A 478 -47.18 -42.66 6.18
N GLY A 479 -46.05 -42.74 6.89
CA GLY A 479 -45.88 -43.66 8.01
C GLY A 479 -44.50 -43.60 8.65
N ALA A 480 -44.32 -42.70 9.61
CA ALA A 480 -43.16 -42.62 10.48
C ALA A 480 -43.14 -43.76 11.52
N ASN A 481 -41.95 -44.20 11.94
CA ASN A 481 -41.45 -44.15 13.33
C ASN A 481 -40.58 -45.35 13.76
N TRP A 482 -39.40 -44.98 14.30
CA TRP A 482 -38.70 -45.45 15.51
C TRP A 482 -38.59 -46.96 15.86
N VAL A 483 -37.40 -47.39 16.28
CA VAL A 483 -37.03 -47.68 17.70
C VAL A 483 -35.74 -48.55 17.79
N THR A 484 -34.81 -48.01 18.60
CA THR A 484 -33.66 -48.53 19.39
C THR A 484 -33.23 -50.01 19.42
N GLY A 485 -31.93 -50.22 19.69
CA GLY A 485 -31.41 -51.39 20.43
C GLY A 485 -29.90 -51.30 20.75
N CYS A 486 -29.55 -51.24 22.04
CA CYS A 486 -28.18 -51.26 22.59
C CYS A 486 -27.72 -52.69 22.98
N ALA A 487 -26.40 -52.83 23.17
CA ALA A 487 -25.68 -53.47 24.30
C ALA A 487 -24.82 -54.75 24.07
N HIS A 488 -23.55 -54.61 24.50
CA HIS A 488 -22.59 -55.56 25.13
C HIS A 488 -22.16 -56.85 24.41
N ILE A 489 -20.87 -57.25 24.45
CA ILE A 489 -20.25 -58.09 25.52
C ILE A 489 -18.70 -57.98 25.54
N ASN A 490 -18.14 -58.18 26.74
CA ASN A 490 -16.74 -58.22 27.21
C ASN A 490 -15.81 -59.32 26.62
N GLY A 491 -14.50 -59.19 26.84
CA GLY A 491 -13.57 -60.33 26.94
C GLY A 491 -12.08 -59.97 27.03
N SER A 492 -11.52 -60.06 28.23
CA SER A 492 -10.13 -59.77 28.66
C SER A 492 -9.18 -60.98 28.61
N HIS A 493 -7.85 -60.75 28.52
CA HIS A 493 -6.70 -61.42 29.19
C HIS A 493 -5.38 -60.92 28.54
N GLU A 494 -4.45 -60.21 29.21
CA GLU A 494 -3.34 -60.69 30.09
C GLU A 494 -2.45 -61.77 29.42
N THR A 495 -1.10 -61.79 29.41
CA THR A 495 0.02 -60.99 29.97
C THR A 495 1.34 -61.60 29.44
N VAL A 496 2.44 -60.82 29.42
CA VAL A 496 3.87 -61.21 29.61
C VAL A 496 4.49 -62.17 28.56
N GLY A 497 5.70 -62.03 28.02
CA GLY A 497 6.88 -61.20 28.24
C GLY A 497 8.09 -61.96 27.65
N GLY A 498 9.21 -61.28 27.38
CA GLY A 498 10.52 -61.96 27.27
C GLY A 498 11.32 -61.75 25.97
N MET A 499 12.39 -60.97 26.12
CA MET A 499 13.54 -60.77 25.22
C MET A 499 14.18 -62.03 24.62
N ARG A 500 14.78 -61.90 23.42
CA ARG A 500 16.22 -62.16 23.15
C ARG A 500 16.61 -61.89 21.68
N TYR A 501 17.77 -61.25 21.50
CA TYR A 501 18.56 -61.13 20.25
C TYR A 501 19.02 -62.50 19.72
N PRO A 502 19.34 -62.64 18.42
CA PRO A 502 20.73 -62.45 17.95
C PRO A 502 20.90 -61.91 16.49
N GLY A 503 22.06 -61.32 16.17
CA GLY A 503 22.63 -61.33 14.80
C GLY A 503 23.71 -62.43 14.69
N PRO A 504 24.58 -62.51 13.64
CA PRO A 504 24.69 -61.72 12.39
C PRO A 504 24.95 -62.58 11.10
N HIS A 505 25.26 -61.90 9.98
CA HIS A 505 25.74 -62.37 8.64
C HIS A 505 24.68 -63.01 7.70
N SER A 506 24.45 -62.55 6.46
CA SER A 506 25.40 -62.64 5.33
C SER A 506 24.95 -61.82 4.11
N ARG A 507 25.92 -61.36 3.31
CA ARG A 507 25.78 -60.71 1.99
C ARG A 507 25.09 -61.63 0.96
N LEU A 508 24.26 -61.07 0.08
CA LEU A 508 24.21 -61.43 -1.34
C LEU A 508 23.50 -60.34 -2.16
N GLY A 509 24.10 -60.03 -3.31
CA GLY A 509 23.83 -58.85 -4.12
C GLY A 509 22.53 -58.87 -4.89
N LEU A 510 22.03 -57.67 -5.19
CA LEU A 510 20.92 -57.43 -6.11
C LEU A 510 21.45 -56.75 -7.37
N ARG A 511 21.41 -57.50 -8.47
CA ARG A 511 21.48 -56.99 -9.84
C ARG A 511 20.13 -56.36 -10.21
N SER A 512 20.21 -55.13 -10.70
CA SER A 512 19.43 -54.53 -11.79
C SER A 512 18.19 -55.26 -12.29
N ALA A 513 17.01 -54.65 -12.06
CA ALA A 513 15.87 -54.74 -12.95
C ALA A 513 15.34 -53.32 -13.21
N SER A 514 15.48 -52.89 -14.46
CA SER A 514 14.99 -51.65 -15.03
C SER A 514 13.48 -51.57 -15.00
N GLY A 515 12.93 -50.63 -14.24
CA GLY A 515 11.54 -50.20 -14.31
C GLY A 515 11.47 -48.77 -14.85
N GLN A 516 11.05 -48.61 -16.10
CA GLN A 516 10.75 -47.32 -16.71
C GLN A 516 9.66 -46.60 -15.90
N ARG A 517 10.07 -45.58 -15.14
CA ARG A 517 9.16 -44.60 -14.55
C ARG A 517 8.98 -43.50 -15.59
N MET A 518 7.80 -43.47 -16.19
CA MET A 518 7.35 -42.41 -17.09
C MET A 518 7.31 -41.10 -16.31
N GLY A 519 8.40 -40.35 -16.36
CA GLY A 519 8.53 -39.05 -15.74
C GLY A 519 7.62 -38.06 -16.46
N ILE A 520 6.52 -37.70 -15.82
CA ILE A 520 5.89 -36.41 -16.07
C ILE A 520 6.90 -35.38 -15.58
N TRP A 521 7.78 -34.93 -16.48
CA TRP A 521 8.51 -33.70 -16.27
C TRP A 521 7.47 -32.59 -16.21
N GLY A 522 7.13 -32.18 -14.99
CA GLY A 522 6.69 -30.82 -14.74
C GLY A 522 7.75 -29.93 -15.36
N LYS A 523 7.40 -29.22 -16.42
CA LYS A 523 8.16 -28.05 -16.82
C LYS A 523 8.13 -27.12 -15.61
N GLU A 524 9.29 -26.95 -14.98
CA GLU A 524 9.64 -25.70 -14.31
C GLU A 524 9.07 -24.54 -15.16
N PRO A 525 8.25 -23.64 -14.62
CA PRO A 525 7.68 -22.57 -15.42
C PRO A 525 8.85 -21.73 -15.94
N ARG A 526 9.08 -21.82 -17.26
CA ARG A 526 9.96 -20.92 -18.00
C ARG A 526 9.60 -19.49 -17.61
N ASP A 527 10.57 -18.76 -17.07
CA ASP A 527 10.59 -17.32 -16.80
C ASP A 527 9.20 -16.70 -16.61
N ALA A 528 8.60 -16.90 -15.44
CA ALA A 528 7.30 -16.31 -15.13
C ALA A 528 7.44 -14.77 -15.14
N GLN A 529 6.93 -14.13 -16.19
CA GLN A 529 7.02 -12.67 -16.35
C GLN A 529 5.93 -11.99 -15.53
N HIS A 530 6.34 -11.18 -14.56
CA HIS A 530 5.43 -10.28 -13.83
C HIS A 530 5.10 -9.09 -14.73
N THR A 531 3.81 -8.90 -15.03
CA THR A 531 3.36 -7.80 -15.88
C THR A 531 2.65 -6.75 -15.04
N LEU A 532 3.09 -5.49 -15.18
CA LEU A 532 2.50 -4.35 -14.49
C LEU A 532 1.40 -3.72 -15.35
N TYR A 533 0.19 -3.65 -14.80
CA TYR A 533 -0.97 -3.01 -15.40
C TYR A 533 -1.33 -1.73 -14.65
N VAL A 534 -1.82 -0.73 -15.37
CA VAL A 534 -2.45 0.47 -14.81
C VAL A 534 -3.89 0.57 -15.22
N PHE A 535 -4.74 0.82 -14.23
CA PHE A 535 -6.15 1.12 -14.38
C PHE A 535 -6.42 2.56 -13.93
N HIS A 536 -7.27 3.26 -14.67
CA HIS A 536 -7.78 4.56 -14.26
C HIS A 536 -9.30 4.62 -14.48
N PRO A 537 -10.12 4.97 -13.47
CA PRO A 537 -11.59 4.90 -13.57
C PRO A 537 -12.20 5.83 -14.65
N SER A 538 -11.45 6.77 -15.23
CA SER A 538 -11.92 7.55 -16.39
C SER A 538 -12.03 6.74 -17.69
N LEU A 539 -11.51 5.51 -17.68
CA LEU A 539 -11.50 4.54 -18.78
C LEU A 539 -11.80 3.13 -18.22
N PRO A 540 -13.01 2.89 -17.69
CA PRO A 540 -13.31 1.67 -16.93
C PRO A 540 -13.26 0.38 -17.76
N GLY A 541 -13.29 0.47 -19.09
CA GLY A 541 -13.19 -0.65 -20.02
C GLY A 541 -11.77 -0.91 -20.54
N VAL A 542 -10.73 -0.29 -19.95
CA VAL A 542 -9.35 -0.39 -20.42
C VAL A 542 -8.39 -0.64 -19.27
N LEU A 543 -7.44 -1.56 -19.48
CA LEU A 543 -6.20 -1.69 -18.71
C LEU A 543 -5.02 -1.33 -19.61
N LEU A 544 -4.03 -0.64 -19.05
CA LEU A 544 -2.79 -0.32 -19.74
C LEU A 544 -1.66 -1.20 -19.22
N GLU A 545 -1.15 -2.07 -20.07
CA GLU A 545 -0.02 -2.94 -19.75
C GLU A 545 1.30 -2.18 -19.97
N LEU A 546 1.97 -1.80 -18.88
CA LEU A 546 3.12 -0.90 -18.90
C LEU A 546 4.43 -1.60 -19.24
N ALA A 547 4.76 -2.66 -18.50
CA ALA A 547 6.06 -3.29 -18.57
C ALA A 547 6.01 -4.73 -18.05
N ASN A 548 6.92 -5.54 -18.58
CA ASN A 548 7.15 -6.92 -18.13
C ASN A 548 8.48 -6.98 -17.40
N PHE A 549 8.49 -7.65 -16.26
CA PHE A 549 9.67 -7.85 -15.43
C PHE A 549 9.89 -9.36 -15.27
N SER A 550 11.08 -9.82 -15.66
CA SER A 550 11.47 -11.24 -15.59
C SER A 550 12.21 -11.61 -14.30
N ALA A 551 12.47 -10.63 -13.43
CA ALA A 551 13.13 -10.84 -12.15
C ALA A 551 12.10 -11.06 -11.05
N ASN A 552 12.49 -11.79 -10.01
CA ASN A 552 11.70 -11.93 -8.79
C ASN A 552 11.60 -10.57 -8.07
N ILE A 553 10.39 -10.05 -7.95
CA ILE A 553 10.11 -8.75 -7.33
C ILE A 553 9.80 -8.99 -5.86
N VAL A 554 10.67 -8.50 -4.98
CA VAL A 554 10.52 -8.64 -3.53
C VAL A 554 9.60 -7.56 -2.96
N ALA A 555 9.76 -6.31 -3.41
CA ALA A 555 8.89 -5.20 -3.01
C ALA A 555 8.61 -4.26 -4.20
N PHE A 556 7.44 -3.62 -4.18
CA PHE A 556 7.01 -2.67 -5.19
C PHE A 556 6.27 -1.50 -4.55
N GLN A 557 6.53 -0.29 -5.03
CA GLN A 557 5.75 0.90 -4.69
C GLN A 557 5.52 1.77 -5.93
N ALA A 558 4.35 2.40 -6.00
CA ALA A 558 4.08 3.51 -6.89
C ALA A 558 4.05 4.79 -6.04
N VAL A 559 4.93 5.75 -6.34
CA VAL A 559 5.15 6.94 -5.50
C VAL A 559 5.16 8.20 -6.36
N LEU A 560 4.65 9.29 -5.81
CA LEU A 560 4.81 10.63 -6.35
C LEU A 560 6.16 11.20 -5.91
N PHE A 561 7.17 11.11 -6.77
CA PHE A 561 8.53 11.58 -6.47
C PHE A 561 8.62 13.10 -6.38
N GLU A 562 7.87 13.80 -7.22
CA GLU A 562 7.81 15.27 -7.20
C GLU A 562 6.37 15.72 -7.07
N PRO A 563 6.05 16.61 -6.10
CA PRO A 563 4.72 17.18 -5.96
C PRO A 563 4.24 17.73 -7.31
N SER A 564 3.08 17.23 -7.78
CA SER A 564 2.38 17.64 -9.00
C SER A 564 3.04 17.32 -10.36
N ARG A 565 4.09 16.49 -10.43
CA ARG A 565 4.82 16.26 -11.70
C ARG A 565 5.09 14.80 -12.05
N HIS A 566 5.67 14.01 -11.13
CA HIS A 566 6.30 12.74 -11.51
C HIS A 566 5.88 11.58 -10.60
N ALA A 567 4.97 10.74 -11.09
CA ALA A 567 4.77 9.41 -10.51
C ALA A 567 5.80 8.42 -11.10
N ALA A 568 6.36 7.58 -10.26
CA ALA A 568 7.26 6.51 -10.66
C ALA A 568 6.95 5.22 -9.90
N CYS A 569 7.26 4.11 -10.55
CA CYS A 569 7.29 2.78 -9.98
C CYS A 569 8.70 2.50 -9.46
N VAL A 570 8.82 2.08 -8.21
CA VAL A 570 10.06 1.60 -7.61
C VAL A 570 9.94 0.10 -7.41
N LEU A 571 10.95 -0.63 -7.87
CA LEU A 571 11.01 -2.09 -7.78
C LEU A 571 12.27 -2.51 -7.06
N LEU A 572 12.10 -3.35 -6.06
CA LEU A 572 13.17 -4.06 -5.38
C LEU A 572 13.14 -5.51 -5.84
N MET A 573 14.18 -5.91 -6.57
CA MET A 573 14.31 -7.26 -7.14
C MET A 573 15.46 -7.98 -6.46
N GLY A 574 15.33 -9.29 -6.27
CA GLY A 574 16.39 -10.07 -5.66
C GLY A 574 16.15 -11.58 -5.70
N PRO A 575 17.07 -12.36 -5.10
CA PRO A 575 16.96 -13.82 -5.05
C PRO A 575 15.64 -14.26 -4.40
N ALA A 576 15.08 -15.39 -4.87
CA ALA A 576 13.83 -15.94 -4.32
C ALA A 576 13.98 -16.49 -2.89
N SER A 577 15.20 -16.84 -2.48
CA SER A 577 15.51 -17.28 -1.12
C SER A 577 16.55 -16.34 -0.49
N PRO A 578 16.35 -15.91 0.76
CA PRO A 578 17.33 -15.14 1.49
C PRO A 578 18.59 -15.94 1.87
N ASP A 579 18.59 -17.26 1.70
CA ASP A 579 19.74 -18.14 2.01
C ASP A 579 20.76 -18.22 0.87
N ALA A 580 20.39 -17.77 -0.34
CA ALA A 580 21.22 -17.85 -1.53
C ALA A 580 21.54 -16.43 -2.03
N PRO A 581 22.73 -15.89 -1.74
CA PRO A 581 23.15 -14.59 -2.27
C PRO A 581 23.14 -14.58 -3.79
N GLY A 582 22.65 -13.48 -4.37
CA GLY A 582 22.57 -13.29 -5.82
C GLY A 582 22.62 -11.82 -6.19
N MET A 583 22.00 -11.46 -7.31
CA MET A 583 21.89 -10.05 -7.72
C MET A 583 20.65 -9.42 -7.08
N VAL A 584 20.86 -8.36 -6.32
CA VAL A 584 19.79 -7.48 -5.82
C VAL A 584 19.80 -6.22 -6.66
N SER A 585 18.62 -5.75 -7.07
CA SER A 585 18.51 -4.58 -7.91
C SER A 585 17.39 -3.66 -7.44
N VAL A 586 17.68 -2.37 -7.34
CA VAL A 586 16.68 -1.33 -7.10
C VAL A 586 16.53 -0.52 -8.37
N ALA A 587 15.31 -0.39 -8.88
CA ALA A 587 15.04 0.33 -10.11
C ALA A 587 13.87 1.29 -9.95
N LYS A 588 13.98 2.46 -10.56
CA LYS A 588 12.90 3.43 -10.72
C LYS A 588 12.50 3.51 -12.19
N HIS A 589 11.20 3.51 -12.45
CA HIS A 589 10.63 3.78 -13.77
C HIS A 589 9.53 4.82 -13.65
N LYS A 590 9.72 5.98 -14.29
CA LYS A 590 8.70 7.02 -14.41
C LYS A 590 7.50 6.49 -15.19
N VAL A 591 6.32 6.55 -14.59
CA VAL A 591 5.10 5.94 -15.17
C VAL A 591 4.82 6.49 -16.56
N ARG A 592 4.96 7.81 -16.74
CA ARG A 592 4.73 8.49 -18.02
C ARG A 592 5.64 7.99 -19.14
N ASP A 593 6.85 7.57 -18.82
CA ASP A 593 7.84 7.12 -19.80
C ASP A 593 7.55 5.67 -20.25
N LEU A 594 6.77 4.91 -19.48
CA LEU A 594 6.30 3.56 -19.83
C LEU A 594 5.05 3.56 -20.72
N VAL A 595 4.28 4.66 -20.74
CA VAL A 595 3.01 4.75 -21.47
C VAL A 595 3.17 4.62 -23.00
N PRO A 596 4.16 5.25 -23.67
CA PRO A 596 4.29 5.17 -25.13
C PRO A 596 4.49 3.74 -25.66
N SER A 597 5.26 2.91 -24.94
CA SER A 597 5.54 1.51 -25.30
C SER A 597 4.50 0.51 -24.78
N SER A 598 3.48 0.98 -24.04
CA SER A 598 2.49 0.13 -23.40
C SER A 598 1.52 -0.56 -24.38
N ARG A 599 0.93 -1.68 -23.97
CA ARG A 599 -0.15 -2.36 -24.70
C ARG A 599 -1.50 -1.98 -24.09
N VAL A 600 -2.45 -1.58 -24.94
CA VAL A 600 -3.83 -1.28 -24.53
C VAL A 600 -4.62 -2.58 -24.48
N VAL A 601 -5.12 -2.94 -23.30
CA VAL A 601 -5.96 -4.12 -23.10
C VAL A 601 -7.40 -3.67 -22.91
N ARG A 602 -8.28 -4.04 -23.84
CA ARG A 602 -9.71 -3.69 -23.79
C ARG A 602 -10.48 -4.80 -23.09
N LEU A 603 -11.27 -4.41 -22.09
CA LEU A 603 -12.06 -5.32 -21.26
C LEU A 603 -13.43 -5.62 -21.88
N ALA A 604 -13.86 -4.81 -22.85
CA ALA A 604 -15.07 -5.00 -23.64
C ALA A 604 -14.79 -4.66 -25.12
N GLU A 605 -15.42 -5.39 -26.03
CA GLU A 605 -15.32 -5.12 -27.47
C GLU A 605 -16.00 -3.80 -27.84
N GLY A 606 -15.38 -3.00 -28.72
CA GLY A 606 -16.03 -1.85 -29.37
C GLY A 606 -15.86 -0.46 -28.72
N GLY A 607 -14.81 -0.23 -27.91
CA GLY A 607 -14.52 1.13 -27.43
C GLY A 607 -14.18 2.11 -28.58
N PRO A 608 -14.73 3.35 -28.60
CA PRO A 608 -14.59 4.27 -29.74
C PRO A 608 -13.19 4.85 -29.93
N ASP A 609 -12.41 4.94 -28.84
CA ASP A 609 -11.08 5.54 -28.85
C ASP A 609 -10.06 4.59 -29.48
N SER A 610 -9.13 5.10 -30.30
CA SER A 610 -7.98 4.33 -30.78
C SER A 610 -6.98 4.05 -29.65
N ASP A 611 -6.13 3.03 -29.80
CA ASP A 611 -5.11 2.71 -28.78
C ASP A 611 -4.16 3.89 -28.53
N GLN A 612 -3.85 4.68 -29.58
CA GLN A 612 -3.05 5.88 -29.42
C GLN A 612 -3.77 6.95 -28.59
N ALA A 613 -5.06 7.18 -28.83
CA ALA A 613 -5.84 8.14 -28.05
C ALA A 613 -5.90 7.74 -26.56
N VAL A 614 -6.02 6.44 -26.29
CA VAL A 614 -5.93 5.90 -24.92
C VAL A 614 -4.57 6.21 -24.29
N ARG A 615 -3.45 5.87 -24.96
CA ARG A 615 -2.10 6.17 -24.46
C ARG A 615 -1.91 7.67 -24.23
N ASP A 616 -2.41 8.52 -25.11
CA ASP A 616 -2.32 9.97 -24.97
C ASP A 616 -3.12 10.48 -23.75
N ARG A 617 -4.22 9.82 -23.38
CA ARG A 617 -4.95 10.15 -22.15
C ARG A 617 -4.15 9.76 -20.91
N PHE A 618 -3.58 8.56 -20.87
CA PHE A 618 -2.72 8.10 -19.77
C PHE A 618 -1.45 8.97 -19.63
N SER A 619 -0.83 9.38 -20.74
CA SER A 619 0.37 10.24 -20.72
C SER A 619 0.09 11.67 -20.24
N ARG A 620 -1.17 12.09 -20.22
CA ARG A 620 -1.66 13.37 -19.71
C ARG A 620 -2.17 13.31 -18.27
N LEU A 621 -2.23 12.12 -17.65
CA LEU A 621 -2.58 12.00 -16.25
C LEU A 621 -1.58 12.77 -15.39
N ARG A 622 -2.11 13.63 -14.53
CA ARG A 622 -1.33 14.36 -13.52
C ARG A 622 -1.61 13.71 -12.18
N TYR A 623 -0.56 13.54 -11.40
CA TYR A 623 -0.62 12.97 -10.06
C TYR A 623 -0.53 14.10 -9.02
N ARG A 624 -1.14 13.90 -7.86
CA ARG A 624 -1.14 14.85 -6.75
C ARG A 624 -0.65 14.16 -5.47
N SER A 625 -0.19 14.93 -4.49
CA SER A 625 0.05 14.37 -3.16
C SER A 625 -1.30 14.09 -2.48
N GLU A 626 -1.33 13.14 -1.56
CA GLU A 626 -2.40 13.10 -0.56
C GLU A 626 -2.30 14.36 0.29
N ALA A 627 -3.45 14.96 0.60
CA ALA A 627 -3.56 16.28 1.24
C ALA A 627 -3.75 16.14 2.74
#